data_AF-A0A2S4VN71-F1
#
_entry.id   AF-A0A2S4VN71-F1
#
_cell.length_a   1.000
_cell.length_b   1.000
_cell.length_c   1.000
_cell.angle_alpha   90.00
_cell.angle_beta   90.00
_cell.angle_gamma   90.00
#
_symmetry.space_group_name_H-M   'P 1'
#
loop_
_entity.id
_entity.type
_entity.pdbx_description
1 polymer ?
#
loop_
_entity_poly.entity_id
_entity_poly.type
_entity_poly.pdbx_seq_one_letter_code
_entity_poly.pdbx_strand_id
1 'polypeptide(L)'
;MAANLKYSGQANITAHVCQNKPEANIQMFRKSFIAWNNNSCKHLVAIIKFHPFATMEPSLKARYQHLAHHLIAQTAYQNPNNSNGPANSGKIAAYEDLQTHVPTVNTFIGEQFKNLSQPLYDEVREQHHALDAPGLAPHFERDPDGFTCHLSYTLGNFANESHTNRDASPFSFVTWLPINKKTGDLIEGDLNVSGGQFVFPRNGFGIDFTGFRGSAHGKRHFITILHFLF
;
A
#
# COMPACT_ATOMS: atom_id res chain seq x y z
N MET A 1 11.16 -8.34 21.48
CA MET A 1 12.20 -7.52 20.84
C MET A 1 12.71 -8.14 19.53
N ALA A 2 13.44 -9.28 19.55
CA ALA A 2 14.05 -9.87 18.35
C ALA A 2 13.09 -10.08 17.15
N ALA A 3 11.88 -10.62 17.38
CA ALA A 3 10.88 -10.79 16.31
C ALA A 3 10.44 -9.44 15.68
N ASN A 4 10.27 -8.39 16.48
CA ASN A 4 9.95 -7.05 15.98
C ASN A 4 11.06 -6.53 15.07
N LEU A 5 12.33 -6.68 15.49
CA LEU A 5 13.49 -6.28 14.71
C LEU A 5 13.58 -7.07 13.39
N LYS A 6 13.42 -8.40 13.42
CA LYS A 6 13.42 -9.26 12.21
C LYS A 6 12.43 -8.74 11.17
N TYR A 7 11.18 -8.52 11.57
CA TYR A 7 10.11 -8.22 10.62
C TYR A 7 10.00 -6.74 10.26
N SER A 8 10.24 -5.81 11.17
CA SER A 8 10.09 -4.36 10.88
C SER A 8 11.39 -3.64 10.51
N GLY A 9 12.56 -4.26 10.74
CA GLY A 9 13.86 -3.59 10.68
C GLY A 9 14.09 -2.58 11.83
N GLN A 10 13.18 -2.48 12.80
CA GLN A 10 13.24 -1.49 13.89
C GLN A 10 13.15 -2.18 15.26
N ALA A 11 14.17 -1.97 16.10
CA ALA A 11 14.23 -2.59 17.43
C ALA A 11 13.13 -2.08 18.39
N ASN A 12 12.80 -0.78 18.27
CA ASN A 12 11.94 -0.04 19.21
C ASN A 12 10.56 0.31 18.63
N ILE A 13 10.08 -0.41 17.61
CA ILE A 13 8.72 -0.24 17.07
C ILE A 13 7.67 -0.62 18.14
N THR A 14 6.56 0.13 18.22
CA THR A 14 5.48 -0.15 19.18
C THR A 14 4.87 -1.53 18.90
N ALA A 15 4.79 -2.40 19.89
CA ALA A 15 4.13 -3.70 19.75
C ALA A 15 2.67 -3.62 20.20
N HIS A 16 1.76 -4.17 19.39
CA HIS A 16 0.38 -4.47 19.76
C HIS A 16 0.18 -5.99 19.75
N VAL A 17 -0.60 -6.49 20.70
CA VAL A 17 -1.06 -7.88 20.73
C VAL A 17 -2.57 -7.86 20.53
N CYS A 18 -3.02 -8.54 19.47
CA CYS A 18 -4.42 -8.51 19.05
C CYS A 18 -5.31 -9.08 20.14
N GLN A 19 -6.39 -8.36 20.45
CA GLN A 19 -7.36 -8.78 21.47
C GLN A 19 -8.21 -9.98 21.02
N ASN A 20 -8.35 -10.15 19.70
CA ASN A 20 -9.11 -11.22 19.04
C ASN A 20 -10.56 -11.36 19.53
N LYS A 21 -11.17 -10.21 19.88
CA LYS A 21 -12.54 -10.07 20.37
C LYS A 21 -13.27 -9.02 19.52
N PRO A 22 -14.21 -9.42 18.64
CA PRO A 22 -14.89 -8.49 17.72
C PRO A 22 -15.66 -7.36 18.39
N GLU A 23 -16.09 -7.56 19.64
CA GLU A 23 -16.90 -6.61 20.43
C GLU A 23 -16.05 -5.82 21.46
N ALA A 24 -14.72 -5.94 21.43
CA ALA A 24 -13.84 -5.17 22.32
C ALA A 24 -13.52 -3.79 21.73
N ASN A 25 -13.21 -2.82 22.62
CA ASN A 25 -12.81 -1.47 22.24
C ASN A 25 -11.58 -1.51 21.30
N ILE A 26 -11.76 -0.96 20.10
CA ILE A 26 -10.76 -0.97 19.03
C ILE A 26 -9.66 0.05 19.34
N GLN A 27 -8.42 -0.42 19.49
CA GLN A 27 -7.27 0.44 19.74
C GLN A 27 -6.83 1.15 18.44
N MET A 28 -7.05 2.45 18.35
CA MET A 28 -6.61 3.26 17.21
C MET A 28 -5.13 3.69 17.34
N PHE A 29 -4.37 3.56 16.25
CA PHE A 29 -2.94 3.90 16.18
C PHE A 29 -2.69 5.05 15.20
N ARG A 30 -1.99 6.09 15.68
CA ARG A 30 -1.52 7.27 14.91
C ARG A 30 0.02 7.29 14.71
N LYS A 31 0.68 6.15 14.90
CA LYS A 31 2.16 6.00 14.86
C LYS A 31 2.55 4.58 14.48
N SER A 32 3.79 4.39 14.01
CA SER A 32 4.30 3.07 13.56
C SER A 32 4.21 1.99 14.63
N PHE A 33 3.66 0.82 14.26
CA PHE A 33 3.46 -0.32 15.15
C PHE A 33 3.55 -1.67 14.43
N ILE A 34 3.75 -2.74 15.19
CA ILE A 34 3.67 -4.13 14.73
C ILE A 34 2.62 -4.88 15.54
N ALA A 35 1.68 -5.54 14.85
CA ALA A 35 0.57 -6.26 15.45
C ALA A 35 0.82 -7.78 15.40
N TRP A 36 0.83 -8.42 16.57
CA TRP A 36 0.99 -9.86 16.74
C TRP A 36 -0.34 -10.51 17.12
N ASN A 37 -0.62 -11.72 16.61
CA ASN A 37 -1.88 -12.42 16.88
C ASN A 37 -2.05 -12.78 18.37
N ASN A 38 -0.95 -13.04 19.07
CA ASN A 38 -0.90 -13.33 20.50
C ASN A 38 0.52 -13.10 21.04
N ASN A 39 0.69 -13.22 22.36
CA ASN A 39 1.96 -13.01 23.08
C ASN A 39 3.14 -13.87 22.61
N SER A 40 2.94 -14.94 21.84
CA SER A 40 4.05 -15.77 21.34
C SER A 40 4.88 -15.09 20.25
N CYS A 41 4.35 -14.02 19.62
CA CYS A 41 4.97 -13.33 18.49
C CYS A 41 5.39 -14.26 17.32
N LYS A 42 4.71 -15.42 17.16
CA LYS A 42 4.92 -16.36 16.04
C LYS A 42 4.09 -16.01 14.81
N HIS A 43 2.90 -15.42 15.00
CA HIS A 43 1.96 -15.12 13.92
C HIS A 43 1.79 -13.60 13.81
N LEU A 44 2.35 -13.03 12.74
CA LEU A 44 2.29 -11.62 12.41
C LEU A 44 0.94 -11.26 11.78
N VAL A 45 0.26 -10.24 12.31
CA VAL A 45 -1.02 -9.75 11.77
C VAL A 45 -0.79 -8.56 10.86
N ALA A 46 -0.01 -7.55 11.30
CA ALA A 46 0.33 -6.38 10.48
C ALA A 46 1.66 -5.73 10.91
N ILE A 47 2.29 -4.99 9.99
CA ILE A 47 3.35 -4.01 10.28
C ILE A 47 2.89 -2.70 9.66
N ILE A 48 2.76 -1.65 10.46
CA ILE A 48 2.39 -0.31 9.98
C ILE A 48 3.56 0.64 10.23
N LYS A 49 4.02 1.36 9.19
CA LYS A 49 5.04 2.42 9.29
C LYS A 49 4.49 3.74 8.76
N PHE A 50 4.59 4.80 9.55
CA PHE A 50 4.28 6.17 9.14
C PHE A 50 5.60 6.91 8.84
N HIS A 51 5.65 7.62 7.72
CA HIS A 51 6.82 8.36 7.24
C HIS A 51 6.43 9.83 6.99
N PRO A 52 6.66 10.75 7.97
CA PRO A 52 6.32 12.16 7.81
C PRO A 52 7.10 12.82 6.67
N PHE A 53 6.44 13.62 5.83
CA PHE A 53 7.11 14.33 4.73
C PHE A 53 8.12 15.37 5.22
N ALA A 54 7.89 15.95 6.41
CA ALA A 54 8.81 16.89 7.05
C ALA A 54 10.17 16.27 7.45
N THR A 55 10.29 14.94 7.47
CA THR A 55 11.51 14.19 7.77
C THR A 55 11.84 13.18 6.67
N MET A 56 11.34 13.40 5.45
CA MET A 56 11.56 12.51 4.30
C MET A 56 12.59 13.13 3.36
N GLU A 57 13.57 12.32 2.94
CA GLU A 57 14.58 12.74 1.96
C GLU A 57 13.93 13.30 0.68
N PRO A 58 14.38 14.46 0.15
CA PRO A 58 13.74 15.10 -1.01
C PRO A 58 13.66 14.19 -2.24
N SER A 59 14.66 13.34 -2.46
CA SER A 59 14.69 12.36 -3.55
C SER A 59 13.64 11.25 -3.37
N LEU A 60 13.45 10.74 -2.15
CA LEU A 60 12.42 9.77 -1.83
C LEU A 60 11.02 10.39 -1.98
N LYS A 61 10.85 11.63 -1.49
CA LYS A 61 9.62 12.42 -1.62
C LYS A 61 9.26 12.68 -3.09
N ALA A 62 10.24 12.97 -3.94
CA ALA A 62 10.04 13.11 -5.39
C ALA A 62 9.57 11.82 -6.05
N ARG A 63 10.01 10.64 -5.58
CA ARG A 63 9.50 9.34 -6.08
C ARG A 63 8.05 9.09 -5.67
N TYR A 64 7.65 9.47 -4.45
CA TYR A 64 6.22 9.49 -4.05
C TYR A 64 5.40 10.47 -4.89
N GLN A 65 5.95 11.64 -5.22
CA GLN A 65 5.28 12.60 -6.09
C GLN A 65 5.11 12.05 -7.52
N HIS A 66 6.13 11.40 -8.07
CA HIS A 66 6.05 10.77 -9.39
C HIS A 66 5.03 9.62 -9.43
N LEU A 67 5.01 8.77 -8.40
CA LEU A 67 3.99 7.73 -8.22
C LEU A 67 2.57 8.33 -8.20
N ALA A 68 2.36 9.40 -7.45
CA ALA A 68 1.06 10.08 -7.38
C ALA A 68 0.62 10.67 -8.74
N HIS A 69 1.54 11.35 -9.45
CA HIS A 69 1.29 11.89 -10.78
C HIS A 69 0.97 10.78 -11.79
N HIS A 70 1.71 9.67 -11.78
CA HIS A 70 1.46 8.52 -12.66
C HIS A 70 0.07 7.90 -12.41
N LEU A 71 -0.31 7.65 -11.16
CA LEU A 71 -1.62 7.08 -10.83
C LEU A 71 -2.77 8.02 -11.22
N ILE A 72 -2.64 9.33 -10.99
CA ILE A 72 -3.65 10.29 -11.45
C ILE A 72 -3.73 10.33 -12.99
N ALA A 73 -2.61 10.33 -13.70
CA ALA A 73 -2.62 10.24 -15.16
C ALA A 73 -3.28 8.95 -15.67
N GLN A 74 -3.06 7.81 -15.01
CA GLN A 74 -3.66 6.52 -15.35
C GLN A 74 -5.20 6.54 -15.28
N THR A 75 -5.80 7.29 -14.34
CA THR A 75 -7.27 7.43 -14.26
C THR A 75 -7.90 7.95 -15.56
N ALA A 76 -7.19 8.76 -16.35
CA ALA A 76 -7.72 9.32 -17.59
C ALA A 76 -7.83 8.28 -18.74
N TYR A 77 -7.28 7.09 -18.54
CA TYR A 77 -7.27 5.98 -19.50
C TYR A 77 -8.02 4.74 -19.02
N GLN A 78 -8.46 4.70 -17.76
CA GLN A 78 -9.31 3.64 -17.23
C GLN A 78 -10.73 3.72 -17.81
N ASN A 79 -11.32 2.56 -18.08
CA ASN A 79 -12.70 2.44 -18.54
C ASN A 79 -13.71 2.54 -17.37
N PRO A 80 -15.03 2.56 -17.62
CA PRO A 80 -16.04 2.67 -16.55
C PRO A 80 -16.03 1.54 -15.50
N ASN A 81 -15.34 0.43 -15.77
CA ASN A 81 -15.13 -0.67 -14.82
C ASN A 81 -13.77 -0.57 -14.09
N ASN A 82 -13.09 0.58 -14.20
CA ASN A 82 -11.77 0.91 -13.65
C ASN A 82 -10.61 0.01 -14.13
N SER A 83 -10.76 -0.73 -15.23
CA SER A 83 -9.65 -1.52 -15.80
C SER A 83 -8.87 -0.74 -16.86
N ASN A 84 -7.61 -1.14 -17.09
CA ASN A 84 -6.65 -0.50 -18.01
C ASN A 84 -6.99 -0.75 -19.51
N GLY A 85 -8.27 -0.71 -19.90
CA GLY A 85 -8.71 -0.78 -21.28
C GLY A 85 -9.01 0.62 -21.84
N PRO A 86 -8.60 0.95 -23.08
CA PRO A 86 -8.59 2.32 -23.58
C PRO A 86 -9.99 2.94 -23.69
N ALA A 87 -10.33 3.82 -22.74
CA ALA A 87 -11.57 4.60 -22.77
C ALA A 87 -11.62 5.66 -23.89
N ASN A 88 -10.45 6.07 -24.39
CA ASN A 88 -10.30 7.16 -25.38
C ASN A 88 -9.43 6.69 -26.56
N SER A 89 -10.06 6.31 -27.67
CA SER A 89 -9.38 5.87 -28.90
C SER A 89 -8.49 6.95 -29.56
N GLY A 90 -8.65 8.22 -29.18
CA GLY A 90 -7.89 9.36 -29.71
C GLY A 90 -6.66 9.81 -28.90
N LYS A 91 -6.15 9.02 -27.94
CA LYS A 91 -5.02 9.42 -27.05
C LYS A 91 -3.89 8.39 -26.90
N ILE A 92 -3.66 7.58 -27.94
CA ILE A 92 -2.66 6.48 -27.92
C ILE A 92 -1.27 6.95 -27.45
N ALA A 93 -0.69 7.98 -28.09
CA ALA A 93 0.67 8.46 -27.75
C ALA A 93 0.85 8.89 -26.28
N ALA A 94 -0.19 9.46 -25.65
CA ALA A 94 -0.13 9.88 -24.24
C ALA A 94 -0.48 8.76 -23.25
N TYR A 95 -0.93 7.60 -23.74
CA TYR A 95 -0.99 6.35 -23.00
C TYR A 95 0.33 5.57 -23.14
N GLU A 96 0.93 5.56 -24.32
CA GLU A 96 2.25 4.96 -24.60
C GLU A 96 3.35 5.64 -23.76
N ASP A 97 3.39 6.97 -23.74
CA ASP A 97 4.26 7.76 -22.85
C ASP A 97 4.11 7.32 -21.38
N LEU A 98 2.87 7.21 -20.89
CA LEU A 98 2.57 6.74 -19.54
C LEU A 98 3.06 5.29 -19.31
N GLN A 99 3.01 4.40 -20.31
CA GLN A 99 3.54 3.04 -20.19
C GLN A 99 5.07 3.03 -19.96
N THR A 100 5.82 3.98 -20.54
CA THR A 100 7.29 4.05 -20.35
C THR A 100 7.70 4.27 -18.88
N HIS A 101 6.82 4.87 -18.08
CA HIS A 101 7.06 5.12 -16.65
C HIS A 101 6.76 3.92 -15.74
N VAL A 102 6.03 2.89 -16.23
CA VAL A 102 5.59 1.75 -15.41
C VAL A 102 6.75 0.99 -14.76
N PRO A 103 7.87 0.67 -15.42
CA PRO A 103 9.00 -0.01 -14.76
C PRO A 103 9.58 0.78 -13.58
N THR A 104 9.71 2.10 -13.71
CA THR A 104 10.21 2.99 -12.63
C THR A 104 9.25 3.02 -11.43
N VAL A 105 7.95 3.01 -11.70
CA VAL A 105 6.88 2.92 -10.68
C VAL A 105 6.91 1.55 -9.99
N ASN A 106 7.06 0.47 -10.76
CA ASN A 106 7.11 -0.91 -10.28
C ASN A 106 8.27 -1.13 -9.29
N THR A 107 9.50 -0.82 -9.73
CA THR A 107 10.71 -0.87 -8.89
C THR A 107 10.55 -0.06 -7.61
N PHE A 108 9.97 1.15 -7.70
CA PHE A 108 9.77 1.99 -6.51
C PHE A 108 8.81 1.38 -5.48
N ILE A 109 7.67 0.80 -5.90
CA ILE A 109 6.72 0.18 -4.97
C ILE A 109 7.32 -1.12 -4.38
N GLY A 110 8.03 -1.92 -5.19
CA GLY A 110 8.78 -3.09 -4.72
C GLY A 110 9.81 -2.72 -3.64
N GLU A 111 10.61 -1.67 -3.86
CA GLU A 111 11.50 -1.11 -2.85
C GLU A 111 10.76 -0.67 -1.58
N GLN A 112 9.58 -0.05 -1.67
CA GLN A 112 8.85 0.39 -0.47
C GLN A 112 8.33 -0.80 0.35
N PHE A 113 7.90 -1.89 -0.29
CA PHE A 113 7.53 -3.10 0.44
C PHE A 113 8.75 -3.80 1.06
N LYS A 114 9.87 -3.88 0.33
CA LYS A 114 11.16 -4.36 0.85
C LYS A 114 11.64 -3.57 2.07
N ASN A 115 11.50 -2.24 2.03
CA ASN A 115 11.81 -1.34 3.14
C ASN A 115 10.79 -1.40 4.28
N LEU A 116 9.52 -1.79 4.02
CA LEU A 116 8.56 -2.11 5.07
C LEU A 116 8.99 -3.38 5.81
N SER A 117 9.29 -4.47 5.08
CA SER A 117 9.70 -5.76 5.64
C SER A 117 10.43 -6.66 4.64
N GLN A 118 11.76 -6.71 4.71
CA GLN A 118 12.59 -7.57 3.87
C GLN A 118 12.16 -9.06 3.90
N PRO A 119 11.91 -9.72 5.06
CA PRO A 119 11.55 -11.14 5.06
C PRO A 119 10.21 -11.44 4.38
N LEU A 120 9.27 -10.48 4.39
CA LEU A 120 7.98 -10.63 3.73
C LEU A 120 8.06 -10.33 2.24
N TYR A 121 8.92 -9.39 1.84
CA TYR A 121 9.24 -9.16 0.44
C TYR A 121 9.83 -10.41 -0.21
N ASP A 122 10.75 -11.10 0.47
CA ASP A 122 11.36 -12.34 -0.04
C ASP A 122 10.34 -13.49 -0.11
N GLU A 123 9.58 -13.76 0.96
CA GLU A 123 8.52 -14.79 0.99
C GLU A 123 7.49 -14.62 -0.14
N VAL A 124 7.10 -13.37 -0.42
CA VAL A 124 6.11 -13.04 -1.45
C VAL A 124 6.73 -13.02 -2.85
N ARG A 125 8.01 -12.68 -3.00
CA ARG A 125 8.73 -12.76 -4.28
C ARG A 125 8.96 -14.21 -4.73
N GLU A 126 9.28 -15.11 -3.80
CA GLU A 126 9.36 -16.55 -4.09
C GLU A 126 8.03 -17.09 -4.65
N GLN A 127 6.88 -16.59 -4.15
CA GLN A 127 5.55 -16.93 -4.66
C GLN A 127 5.29 -16.37 -6.08
N HIS A 128 5.67 -15.11 -6.36
CA HIS A 128 5.57 -14.55 -7.73
C HIS A 128 6.34 -15.40 -8.74
N HIS A 129 7.59 -15.77 -8.41
CA HIS A 129 8.44 -16.59 -9.28
C HIS A 129 7.86 -18.00 -9.53
N ALA A 130 7.19 -18.59 -8.52
CA ALA A 130 6.57 -19.91 -8.64
C ALA A 130 5.24 -19.90 -9.43
N LEU A 131 4.54 -18.77 -9.47
CA LEU A 131 3.27 -18.57 -10.19
C LEU A 131 3.42 -17.97 -11.59
N ASP A 132 4.62 -17.51 -11.94
CA ASP A 132 4.94 -16.78 -13.17
C ASP A 132 4.10 -15.50 -13.38
N ALA A 133 3.93 -14.73 -12.29
CA ALA A 133 3.05 -13.56 -12.26
C ALA A 133 3.51 -12.43 -13.22
N PRO A 134 2.58 -11.77 -13.95
CA PRO A 134 2.89 -10.69 -14.90
C PRO A 134 3.13 -9.33 -14.22
N GLY A 135 3.58 -8.32 -14.99
CA GLY A 135 3.70 -6.92 -14.54
C GLY A 135 2.36 -6.16 -14.46
N LEU A 136 2.40 -4.84 -14.21
CA LEU A 136 1.23 -3.95 -13.98
C LEU A 136 0.16 -3.92 -15.10
N ALA A 137 0.47 -4.40 -16.31
CA ALA A 137 -0.46 -4.43 -17.43
C ALA A 137 -0.25 -5.67 -18.32
N PRO A 138 -1.29 -6.17 -19.00
CA PRO A 138 -1.26 -7.42 -19.79
C PRO A 138 -0.45 -7.34 -21.11
N HIS A 139 0.42 -6.34 -21.24
CA HIS A 139 1.22 -6.06 -22.43
C HIS A 139 2.71 -5.79 -22.12
N PHE A 140 3.13 -5.88 -20.86
CA PHE A 140 4.56 -5.85 -20.52
C PHE A 140 5.20 -7.23 -20.67
N GLU A 141 6.49 -7.23 -20.97
CA GLU A 141 7.33 -8.41 -20.85
C GLU A 141 7.39 -8.89 -19.38
N ARG A 142 7.83 -10.14 -19.19
CA ARG A 142 7.98 -10.77 -17.87
C ARG A 142 9.01 -10.01 -17.03
N ASP A 143 8.55 -9.22 -16.07
CA ASP A 143 9.38 -8.55 -15.07
C ASP A 143 9.47 -9.40 -13.79
N PRO A 144 10.56 -10.15 -13.55
CA PRO A 144 10.68 -11.03 -12.39
C PRO A 144 10.88 -10.26 -11.06
N ASP A 145 11.31 -9.00 -11.09
CA ASP A 145 11.32 -8.12 -9.91
C ASP A 145 10.00 -7.33 -9.78
N GLY A 146 9.04 -7.61 -10.66
CA GLY A 146 7.81 -6.86 -10.82
C GLY A 146 6.72 -7.18 -9.81
N PHE A 147 6.62 -6.34 -8.77
CA PHE A 147 5.62 -6.47 -7.71
C PHE A 147 4.21 -5.97 -8.09
N THR A 148 4.08 -5.24 -9.19
CA THR A 148 2.85 -4.50 -9.55
C THR A 148 1.74 -5.30 -10.25
N CYS A 149 1.92 -6.60 -10.45
CA CYS A 149 0.99 -7.55 -11.10
C CYS A 149 -0.51 -7.17 -11.05
N HIS A 150 -1.03 -6.88 -9.86
CA HIS A 150 -2.43 -6.52 -9.63
C HIS A 150 -2.57 -5.29 -8.73
N LEU A 151 -1.88 -4.20 -9.08
CA LEU A 151 -2.03 -2.92 -8.40
C LEU A 151 -3.46 -2.36 -8.53
N SER A 152 -4.16 -2.27 -7.40
CA SER A 152 -5.39 -1.49 -7.23
C SER A 152 -5.12 -0.19 -6.48
N TYR A 153 -5.79 0.90 -6.83
CA TYR A 153 -5.75 2.15 -6.06
C TYR A 153 -7.13 2.80 -5.98
N THR A 154 -7.40 3.53 -4.89
CA THR A 154 -8.73 4.03 -4.53
C THR A 154 -8.70 5.53 -4.24
N LEU A 155 -9.58 6.32 -4.87
CA LEU A 155 -9.62 7.78 -4.77
C LEU A 155 -11.04 8.27 -4.39
N GLY A 156 -11.15 9.57 -4.05
CA GLY A 156 -12.45 10.27 -4.03
C GLY A 156 -13.42 9.85 -2.91
N ASN A 157 -12.92 9.71 -1.68
CA ASN A 157 -13.69 9.28 -0.50
C ASN A 157 -14.27 7.87 -0.59
N PHE A 158 -13.68 7.01 -1.44
CA PHE A 158 -14.00 5.59 -1.52
C PHE A 158 -13.89 4.92 -0.13
N ALA A 159 -14.88 4.10 0.22
CA ALA A 159 -14.92 3.29 1.43
C ALA A 159 -15.29 1.85 1.06
N ASN A 160 -14.76 0.88 1.80
CA ASN A 160 -15.05 -0.54 1.63
C ASN A 160 -15.84 -1.07 2.84
N GLU A 161 -16.78 -1.97 2.60
CA GLU A 161 -17.40 -2.76 3.67
C GLU A 161 -16.39 -3.72 4.32
N SER A 162 -16.70 -4.24 5.50
CA SER A 162 -15.82 -5.18 6.21
C SER A 162 -15.80 -6.55 5.51
N HIS A 163 -14.73 -6.84 4.79
CA HIS A 163 -14.56 -8.07 4.01
C HIS A 163 -13.30 -8.85 4.40
N THR A 164 -13.05 -9.96 3.72
CA THR A 164 -11.80 -10.73 3.85
C THR A 164 -11.43 -11.27 2.49
N ASN A 165 -10.27 -10.86 1.98
CA ASN A 165 -9.77 -11.35 0.71
C ASN A 165 -9.34 -12.82 0.77
N ARG A 166 -9.46 -13.50 -0.37
CA ARG A 166 -9.04 -14.87 -0.60
C ARG A 166 -7.91 -14.91 -1.65
N ASP A 167 -6.96 -14.01 -1.48
CA ASP A 167 -5.70 -13.93 -2.23
C ASP A 167 -4.91 -15.24 -2.08
N ALA A 168 -4.19 -15.69 -3.11
CA ALA A 168 -3.23 -16.78 -2.97
C ALA A 168 -2.07 -16.41 -2.03
N SER A 169 -1.64 -15.14 -2.00
CA SER A 169 -0.56 -14.71 -1.10
C SER A 169 -1.03 -14.53 0.36
N PRO A 170 -0.25 -14.97 1.36
CA PRO A 170 -0.51 -14.68 2.76
C PRO A 170 -0.31 -13.19 3.12
N PHE A 171 0.20 -12.36 2.22
CA PHE A 171 0.44 -10.93 2.42
C PHE A 171 -0.14 -10.08 1.29
N SER A 172 -0.54 -8.85 1.64
CA SER A 172 -0.99 -7.82 0.68
C SER A 172 -0.40 -6.50 1.15
N PHE A 173 0.40 -5.84 0.30
CA PHE A 173 1.04 -4.56 0.62
C PHE A 173 0.05 -3.40 0.51
N VAL A 174 0.27 -2.35 1.31
CA VAL A 174 -0.64 -1.22 1.48
C VAL A 174 0.16 0.08 1.57
N THR A 175 -0.10 1.05 0.70
CA THR A 175 0.33 2.45 0.89
C THR A 175 -0.87 3.39 0.98
N TRP A 176 -0.82 4.36 1.89
CA TRP A 176 -1.67 5.56 1.87
C TRP A 176 -0.78 6.76 1.56
N LEU A 177 -1.22 7.59 0.61
CA LEU A 177 -0.50 8.77 0.16
C LEU A 177 -1.49 9.95 0.05
N PRO A 178 -1.31 11.04 0.82
CA PRO A 178 -2.19 12.18 0.77
C PRO A 178 -1.87 13.07 -0.43
N ILE A 179 -2.81 13.15 -1.38
CA ILE A 179 -2.60 13.83 -2.66
C ILE A 179 -3.81 14.69 -3.06
N ASN A 180 -3.54 15.77 -3.80
CA ASN A 180 -4.58 16.53 -4.47
C ASN A 180 -5.15 15.70 -5.63
N LYS A 181 -6.40 15.24 -5.50
CA LYS A 181 -7.06 14.36 -6.49
C LYS A 181 -7.20 14.93 -7.92
N LYS A 182 -6.91 16.22 -8.14
CA LYS A 182 -6.95 16.84 -9.48
C LYS A 182 -5.59 16.90 -10.17
N THR A 183 -4.51 17.00 -9.40
CA THR A 183 -3.15 17.24 -9.93
C THR A 183 -2.18 16.11 -9.60
N GLY A 184 -2.43 15.35 -8.52
CA GLY A 184 -1.52 14.35 -7.96
C GLY A 184 -0.51 14.92 -6.96
N ASP A 185 -0.51 16.22 -6.69
CA ASP A 185 0.49 16.85 -5.82
C ASP A 185 0.35 16.38 -4.36
N LEU A 186 1.47 16.10 -3.69
CA LEU A 186 1.50 15.67 -2.29
C LEU A 186 0.93 16.77 -1.37
N ILE A 187 0.04 16.39 -0.46
CA ILE A 187 -0.50 17.31 0.56
C ILE A 187 0.40 17.28 1.79
N GLU A 188 1.07 18.39 2.06
CA GLU A 188 2.00 18.55 3.20
C GLU A 188 1.40 19.29 4.41
N GLY A 189 0.25 19.95 4.21
CA GLY A 189 -0.53 20.56 5.29
C GLY A 189 -1.33 19.52 6.09
N ASP A 190 -2.11 19.99 7.08
CA ASP A 190 -2.95 19.10 7.87
C ASP A 190 -4.05 18.45 7.04
N LEU A 191 -4.08 17.11 7.08
CA LEU A 191 -5.23 16.33 6.64
C LEU A 191 -6.39 16.49 7.63
N ASN A 192 -7.20 17.52 7.40
CA ASN A 192 -8.47 17.72 8.09
C ASN A 192 -9.55 16.78 7.50
N VAL A 193 -9.32 15.48 7.63
CA VAL A 193 -10.21 14.41 7.19
C VAL A 193 -11.13 13.98 8.32
N SER A 194 -12.42 13.78 8.00
CA SER A 194 -13.38 13.15 8.91
C SER A 194 -13.67 11.74 8.42
N GLY A 195 -13.61 10.76 9.32
CA GLY A 195 -13.62 9.34 8.95
C GLY A 195 -12.28 8.87 8.36
N GLY A 196 -12.33 7.85 7.50
CA GLY A 196 -11.16 7.31 6.81
C GLY A 196 -10.24 6.43 7.67
N GLN A 197 -10.65 6.08 8.91
CA GLN A 197 -9.93 5.09 9.72
C GLN A 197 -9.98 3.72 9.05
N PHE A 198 -8.91 2.95 9.23
CA PHE A 198 -8.69 1.65 8.58
C PHE A 198 -8.63 0.58 9.67
N VAL A 199 -9.61 -0.32 9.71
CA VAL A 199 -10.01 -0.98 10.96
C VAL A 199 -10.02 -2.51 10.85
N PHE A 200 -9.42 -3.17 11.85
CA PHE A 200 -9.36 -4.62 12.01
C PHE A 200 -10.24 -5.04 13.19
N PRO A 201 -11.59 -5.02 13.07
CA PRO A 201 -12.48 -5.20 14.22
C PRO A 201 -12.28 -6.57 14.88
N ARG A 202 -12.04 -7.62 14.10
CA ARG A 202 -11.73 -8.97 14.62
C ARG A 202 -10.45 -9.03 15.46
N ASN A 203 -9.47 -8.17 15.21
CA ASN A 203 -8.20 -8.15 15.95
C ASN A 203 -8.18 -7.11 17.09
N GLY A 204 -9.11 -6.16 17.10
CA GLY A 204 -9.23 -5.13 18.14
C GLY A 204 -8.32 -3.92 17.96
N PHE A 205 -7.89 -3.61 16.74
CA PHE A 205 -7.11 -2.41 16.43
C PHE A 205 -7.52 -1.72 15.12
N GLY A 206 -7.09 -0.48 14.95
CA GLY A 206 -7.26 0.29 13.71
C GLY A 206 -6.18 1.36 13.55
N ILE A 207 -6.17 1.99 12.39
CA ILE A 207 -5.22 3.04 11.99
C ILE A 207 -6.01 4.33 11.82
N ASP A 208 -5.52 5.40 12.42
CA ASP A 208 -6.15 6.72 12.42
C ASP A 208 -5.18 7.75 11.80
N PHE A 209 -5.64 8.41 10.74
CA PHE A 209 -4.86 9.36 9.94
C PHE A 209 -5.12 10.84 10.32
N THR A 210 -5.91 11.09 11.37
CA THR A 210 -6.21 12.44 11.88
C THR A 210 -4.91 13.22 12.16
N GLY A 211 -4.66 14.29 11.39
CA GLY A 211 -3.46 15.12 11.53
C GLY A 211 -2.17 14.49 10.98
N PHE A 212 -2.25 13.40 10.21
CA PHE A 212 -1.07 12.82 9.57
C PHE A 212 -0.59 13.65 8.37
N ARG A 213 0.74 13.77 8.19
CA ARG A 213 1.40 14.56 7.14
C ARG A 213 2.56 13.77 6.52
N GLY A 214 2.28 12.77 5.71
CA GLY A 214 3.31 11.86 5.16
C GLY A 214 2.74 10.69 4.36
N SER A 215 3.58 9.71 4.02
CA SER A 215 3.12 8.41 3.52
C SER A 215 3.06 7.36 4.64
N ALA A 216 2.01 6.53 4.63
CA ALA A 216 1.91 5.39 5.53
C ALA A 216 2.02 4.09 4.72
N HIS A 217 2.58 3.05 5.33
CA HIS A 217 2.74 1.71 4.76
C HIS A 217 2.19 0.66 5.73
N GLY A 218 1.55 -0.38 5.22
CA GLY A 218 0.78 -1.32 6.04
C GLY A 218 0.56 -2.71 5.43
N LYS A 219 -0.35 -3.49 6.05
CA LYS A 219 -0.86 -4.77 5.54
C LYS A 219 -2.39 -4.85 5.70
N ARG A 220 -3.09 -5.15 4.60
CA ARG A 220 -4.53 -5.42 4.41
C ARG A 220 -5.59 -4.38 4.86
N HIS A 221 -6.17 -3.69 3.85
CA HIS A 221 -7.59 -3.25 3.70
C HIS A 221 -8.18 -2.16 4.62
N PHE A 222 -8.74 -1.01 4.17
CA PHE A 222 -8.75 -0.21 2.91
C PHE A 222 -9.13 1.25 3.31
N ILE A 223 -8.91 2.39 2.62
CA ILE A 223 -8.27 2.86 1.35
C ILE A 223 -6.83 2.39 1.16
N THR A 224 -6.33 2.20 -0.08
CA THR A 224 -5.00 1.60 -0.34
C THR A 224 -4.45 1.72 -1.78
N ILE A 225 -3.13 1.85 -1.96
CA ILE A 225 -2.35 1.27 -3.10
C ILE A 225 -2.10 -0.19 -2.75
N LEU A 226 -2.87 -1.12 -3.32
CA LEU A 226 -2.94 -2.51 -2.90
C LEU A 226 -2.39 -3.43 -3.99
N HIS A 227 -1.28 -4.09 -3.68
CA HIS A 227 -0.86 -5.27 -4.43
C HIS A 227 -1.66 -6.47 -3.96
N PHE A 228 -2.63 -6.86 -4.78
CA PHE A 228 -3.21 -8.20 -4.70
C PHE A 228 -2.28 -9.20 -5.37
N LEU A 229 -2.39 -10.46 -4.95
CA LEU A 229 -1.77 -11.63 -5.54
C LEU A 229 -2.82 -12.72 -5.54
N PHE A 230 -3.50 -12.86 -6.67
CA PHE A 230 -4.63 -13.78 -6.82
C PHE A 230 -4.16 -15.22 -6.98
#